data_AF-A0A6F9XNE8-F1
#
_entry.id   AF-A0A6F9XNE8-F1
#
_cell.length_a   1.000
_cell.length_b   1.000
_cell.length_c   1.000
_cell.angle_alpha   90.00
_cell.angle_beta   90.00
_cell.angle_gamma   90.00
#
_symmetry.space_group_name_H-M   'P 1'
#
loop_
_entity.id
_entity.type
_entity.pdbx_description
1 polymer ?
#
loop_
_entity_poly.entity_id
_entity_poly.type
_entity_poly.pdbx_seq_one_letter_code
_entity_poly.pdbx_strand_id
1 'polypeptide(L)'
;MKPANLYIAYTQDDEVVALGTVEQLAKWFDTTPNNIRSLASHFKKGNIKKPRVKFYRLEDLEEVQEDDDGDAYTTAYINYELDK
;
A
#
# COMPACT_ATOMS: atom_id res chain seq x y z
N MET A 1 4.10 7.64 -20.77
CA MET A 1 4.84 8.10 -19.56
C MET A 1 5.12 6.87 -18.71
N LYS A 2 6.32 6.73 -18.14
CA LYS A 2 6.54 5.64 -17.16
C LYS A 2 5.65 5.92 -15.94
N PRO A 3 4.91 4.94 -15.41
CA PRO A 3 4.15 5.15 -14.18
C PRO A 3 5.12 5.60 -13.09
N ALA A 4 4.73 6.63 -12.33
CA ALA A 4 5.48 7.02 -11.16
C ALA A 4 5.44 5.84 -10.17
N ASN A 5 6.59 5.43 -9.64
CA ASN A 5 6.68 4.39 -8.61
C ASN A 5 6.05 4.90 -7.31
N LEU A 6 4.72 4.92 -7.27
CA LEU A 6 3.91 5.36 -6.15
C LEU A 6 3.70 4.21 -5.19
N TYR A 7 3.81 4.54 -3.92
CA TYR A 7 3.63 3.65 -2.80
C TYR A 7 2.63 4.25 -1.84
N ILE A 8 1.86 3.37 -1.21
CA ILE A 8 0.94 3.69 -0.13
C ILE A 8 1.41 3.00 1.15
N ALA A 9 1.32 3.72 2.26
CA ALA A 9 1.69 3.24 3.57
C ALA A 9 0.42 3.14 4.43
N TYR A 10 0.25 1.99 5.09
CA TYR A 10 -0.85 1.72 6.01
C TYR A 10 -0.33 1.46 7.42
N THR A 11 -1.15 1.77 8.42
CA THR A 11 -0.93 1.33 9.80
C THR A 11 -1.09 -0.19 9.95
N GLN A 12 -0.91 -0.69 11.18
CA GLN A 12 -1.25 -2.07 11.52
C GLN A 12 -2.75 -2.38 11.32
N ASP A 13 -3.59 -1.39 11.60
CA ASP A 13 -5.05 -1.45 11.56
C ASP A 13 -5.62 -1.13 10.16
N ASP A 14 -4.77 -1.16 9.12
CA ASP A 14 -5.13 -0.93 7.72
C ASP A 14 -5.66 0.49 7.41
N GLU A 15 -5.24 1.47 8.20
CA GLU A 15 -5.50 2.89 7.92
C GLU A 15 -4.40 3.50 7.05
N VAL A 16 -4.78 4.22 6.00
CA VAL A 16 -3.82 4.93 5.13
C VAL A 16 -3.18 6.08 5.91
N VAL A 17 -1.85 6.08 5.99
CA VAL A 17 -1.09 7.18 6.64
C VAL A 17 -0.35 8.06 5.66
N ALA A 18 0.02 7.53 4.49
CA ALA A 18 0.79 8.28 3.51
C ALA A 18 0.69 7.69 2.10
N LEU A 19 0.72 8.56 1.09
CA LEU A 19 0.84 8.22 -0.32
C LEU A 19 1.95 9.09 -0.93
N GLY A 20 2.87 8.47 -1.68
CA GLY A 20 3.92 9.23 -2.35
C GLY A 20 4.90 8.35 -3.10
N THR A 21 5.94 8.97 -3.65
CA THR A 21 7.06 8.23 -4.22
C THR A 21 7.86 7.54 -3.12
N VAL A 22 8.63 6.52 -3.50
CA VAL A 22 9.54 5.82 -2.57
C VAL A 22 10.51 6.78 -1.85
N GLU A 23 10.92 7.87 -2.50
CA GLU A 23 11.81 8.88 -1.93
C GLU A 23 11.10 9.76 -0.88
N GLN A 24 9.84 10.13 -1.14
CA GLN A 24 9.03 10.90 -0.20
C GLN A 24 8.73 10.08 1.06
N LEU A 25 8.32 8.82 0.89
CA LEU A 25 8.09 7.91 2.02
C LEU A 25 9.37 7.68 2.82
N ALA A 26 10.51 7.46 2.15
CA ALA A 26 11.79 7.30 2.83
C ALA A 26 12.11 8.50 3.74
N LYS A 27 11.82 9.72 3.29
CA LYS A 27 11.97 10.94 4.09
C LYS A 27 11.00 11.01 5.26
N TRP A 28 9.71 10.68 5.06
CA TRP A 28 8.70 10.75 6.13
C TRP A 28 8.89 9.70 7.23
N PHE A 29 9.38 8.51 6.86
CA PHE A 29 9.61 7.40 7.79
C PHE A 29 11.07 7.29 8.26
N ASP A 30 11.88 8.31 8.02
CA ASP A 30 13.31 8.38 8.39
C ASP A 30 14.08 7.09 8.03
N THR A 31 13.98 6.69 6.78
CA THR A 31 14.55 5.45 6.27
C THR A 31 15.09 5.61 4.85
N THR A 32 15.50 4.51 4.21
CA THR A 32 16.01 4.54 2.83
C THR A 32 14.97 4.05 1.84
N PRO A 33 14.99 4.53 0.57
CA PRO A 33 14.10 4.00 -0.47
C PRO A 33 14.22 2.48 -0.66
N ASN A 34 15.41 1.92 -0.46
CA ASN A 34 15.65 0.48 -0.57
C ASN A 34 14.94 -0.29 0.56
N ASN A 35 14.91 0.25 1.78
CA ASN A 35 14.16 -0.34 2.89
C ASN A 35 12.66 -0.37 2.59
N ILE A 36 12.09 0.71 2.04
CA ILE A 36 10.67 0.76 1.67
C ILE A 36 10.34 -0.33 0.65
N ARG A 37 11.15 -0.46 -0.41
CA ARG A 37 11.00 -1.52 -1.44
C ARG A 37 11.09 -2.92 -0.83
N SER A 38 12.09 -3.14 0.02
CA SER A 38 12.31 -4.41 0.71
C SER A 38 11.11 -4.76 1.58
N LEU A 39 10.64 -3.82 2.42
CA LEU A 39 9.48 -4.01 3.28
C LEU A 39 8.22 -4.34 2.48
N ALA A 40 7.96 -3.62 1.38
CA ALA A 40 6.84 -3.92 0.49
C ALA A 40 6.93 -5.34 -0.08
N SER A 41 8.11 -5.76 -0.56
CA SER A 41 8.33 -7.11 -1.09
C SER A 41 8.19 -8.21 -0.03
N HIS A 42 8.76 -8.00 1.16
CA HIS A 42 8.68 -8.96 2.26
C HIS A 42 7.28 -9.08 2.81
N PHE A 43 6.52 -7.98 2.84
CA PHE A 43 5.12 -8.01 3.22
C PHE A 43 4.27 -8.78 2.19
N LYS A 44 4.42 -8.50 0.89
CA LYS A 44 3.74 -9.25 -0.20
C LYS A 44 4.00 -10.76 -0.11
N LYS A 45 5.22 -11.16 0.28
CA LYS A 45 5.60 -12.58 0.46
C LYS A 45 5.11 -13.21 1.78
N GLY A 46 4.45 -12.46 2.66
CA GLY A 46 4.01 -12.93 3.98
C GLY A 46 5.14 -13.16 4.98
N ASN A 47 6.35 -12.64 4.71
CA ASN A 47 7.52 -12.82 5.58
C ASN A 47 7.43 -11.98 6.87
N ILE A 48 6.60 -10.94 6.88
CA ILE A 48 6.43 -10.05 8.04
C ILE A 48 4.99 -10.18 8.53
N LYS A 49 4.82 -10.83 9.70
CA LYS A 49 3.50 -11.11 10.26
C LYS A 49 2.83 -9.91 10.95
N LYS A 50 3.63 -8.98 11.50
CA LYS A 50 3.15 -7.81 12.26
C LYS A 50 4.03 -6.57 12.02
N PRO A 51 4.08 -6.03 10.79
CA PRO A 51 4.83 -4.81 10.52
C PRO A 51 4.20 -3.62 11.27
N ARG A 52 4.97 -2.63 11.71
CA ARG A 52 4.41 -1.38 12.28
C ARG A 52 3.71 -0.53 11.22
N VAL A 53 4.22 -0.58 9.99
CA VAL A 53 3.69 0.11 8.81
C VAL A 53 3.78 -0.86 7.64
N LYS A 54 2.68 -1.05 6.92
CA LYS A 54 2.61 -1.88 5.70
C LYS A 54 2.85 -0.96 4.50
N PHE A 55 3.73 -1.35 3.58
CA PHE A 55 3.96 -0.60 2.35
C PHE A 55 3.48 -1.42 1.16
N TYR A 56 2.73 -0.80 0.27
CA TYR A 56 2.28 -1.42 -0.99
C TYR A 56 2.64 -0.51 -2.15
N ARG A 57 2.98 -1.11 -3.29
CA ARG A 57 3.06 -0.36 -4.55
C ARG A 57 1.65 -0.19 -5.08
N LEU A 58 1.32 0.99 -5.58
CA LEU A 58 -0.01 1.25 -6.11
C LEU A 58 -0.33 0.32 -7.31
N GLU A 59 0.69 0.00 -8.12
CA GLU A 59 0.59 -0.98 -9.22
C GLU A 59 0.24 -2.41 -8.75
N ASP A 60 0.60 -2.79 -7.51
CA ASP A 60 0.25 -4.11 -6.97
C ASP A 60 -1.19 -4.14 -6.42
N LEU A 61 -1.85 -2.98 -6.25
CA LEU A 61 -3.19 -2.87 -5.67
C LEU A 61 -4.30 -2.90 -6.71
N GLU A 62 -4.00 -2.58 -7.98
CA GLU A 62 -4.96 -2.73 -9.10
C GLU A 62 -5.11 -4.19 -9.53
N GLU A 63 -4.24 -5.09 -9.08
CA GLU A 63 -4.23 -6.52 -9.39
C GLU A 63 -5.14 -7.33 -8.43
N VAL A 64 -6.35 -6.82 -8.15
CA VAL A 64 -7.41 -7.59 -7.48
C VAL A 64 -8.23 -8.28 -8.57
N GLN A 65 -8.15 -9.61 -8.61
CA GLN A 65 -8.88 -10.45 -9.57
C GLN A 65 -10.38 -10.16 -9.52
N GLU A 66 -10.96 -9.83 -10.67
CA GLU A 66 -12.35 -10.17 -10.99
C GLU A 66 -12.42 -11.70 -11.05
N ASP A 67 -12.59 -12.35 -9.89
CA ASP A 67 -13.00 -13.75 -9.87
C ASP A 67 -14.49 -13.80 -10.23
N ASP A 68 -14.77 -14.43 -11.37
CA ASP A 68 -16.07 -14.66 -12.03
C ASP A 68 -17.00 -15.61 -11.24
N ASP A 69 -17.02 -15.54 -9.90
CA ASP A 69 -17.88 -16.37 -9.06
C ASP A 69 -18.30 -15.61 -7.79
N GLY A 70 -19.27 -14.72 -7.97
CA GLY A 70 -20.53 -14.81 -7.21
C GLY A 70 -20.59 -14.50 -5.71
N ASP A 71 -19.52 -14.17 -4.98
CA ASP A 71 -19.64 -13.70 -3.58
C ASP A 71 -18.49 -12.76 -3.17
N ALA A 72 -18.67 -11.47 -3.46
CA ALA A 72 -17.73 -10.42 -3.10
C ALA A 72 -17.88 -9.99 -1.63
N TYR A 73 -16.99 -10.46 -0.74
CA TYR A 73 -16.75 -9.79 0.53
C TYR A 73 -15.87 -8.57 0.29
N THR A 74 -16.52 -7.45 -0.03
CA THR A 74 -15.91 -6.13 -0.16
C THR A 74 -15.60 -5.57 1.23
N THR A 75 -14.32 -5.45 1.57
CA THR A 75 -13.89 -4.47 2.58
C THR A 75 -13.15 -3.35 1.85
N ALA A 76 -13.92 -2.58 1.08
CA ALA A 76 -13.48 -1.33 0.51
C ALA A 76 -13.70 -0.22 1.55
N TYR A 77 -12.68 0.07 2.35
CA TYR A 77 -12.65 1.32 3.13
C TYR A 77 -11.73 2.32 2.43
N ILE A 78 -12.27 3.01 1.43
CA ILE A 78 -11.80 4.35 1.06
C ILE A 78 -13.05 5.19 0.72
N ASN A 79 -13.81 5.56 1.76
CA ASN A 79 -14.72 6.70 1.68
C ASN A 79 -13.88 7.98 1.80
N TYR A 80 -13.46 8.56 0.68
CA TYR A 80 -13.21 10.00 0.64
C TYR A 80 -14.57 10.69 0.46
N GLU A 81 -15.30 10.84 1.57
CA GLU A 81 -16.28 11.91 1.68
C GLU A 81 -15.49 13.22 1.85
N LEU A 82 -15.50 14.05 0.82
CA LEU A 82 -15.32 15.49 1.00
C LEU A 82 -16.30 16.19 0.07
N ASP A 83 -17.50 16.26 0.63
CA ASP A 83 -18.58 17.22 0.42
C ASP A 83 -18.09 18.57 -0.14
N LYS A 84 -18.78 19.07 -1.15
CA LYS A 84 -18.77 20.47 -1.54
C LYS A 84 -20.13 20.90 -2.05
#